data_AF-A0A5S4GKN2-F1
#
_entry.id   AF-A0A5S4GKN2-F1
#
_cell.length_a   1.000
_cell.length_b   1.000
_cell.length_c   1.000
_cell.angle_alpha   90.00
_cell.angle_beta   90.00
_cell.angle_gamma   90.00
#
_symmetry.space_group_name_H-M   'P 1'
#
loop_
_entity.id
_entity.type
_entity.pdbx_description
1 polymer ?
#
loop_
_entity_poly.entity_id
_entity_poly.type
_entity_poly.pdbx_seq_one_letter_code
_entity_poly.pdbx_strand_id
1 'polypeptide(L)'
;MTPRQNRHRDRAGRGIPEATVARLPVYLRALTGLQERGVATVSSEELAAAAGVNSAKLRKDLSHLGSYGTRGVGYEVEYLVYQISRELGLTQDWVIAIIGVGNLGRALAGYGGFASRGFRVAGLLDADEAIVGQEISGMTVAHIDRLEDIIAGHGVSIAVIATPAGAAQGVCDRVVAAGVTSVLNFAPVVLSVPDGVDVRKVDLSIELQILAFHEQRKAGGPDGFAPLAAGDAPPGTSQYVETVEA
;
A
#
# COMPACT_ATOMS: atom_id res chain seq x y z
N MET A 1 -37.97 -27.89 -19.65
CA MET A 1 -37.25 -28.16 -18.39
C MET A 1 -36.24 -27.03 -18.23
N THR A 2 -36.63 -26.00 -17.47
CA THR A 2 -35.96 -24.69 -17.40
C THR A 2 -34.83 -24.73 -16.36
N PRO A 3 -33.63 -24.17 -16.60
CA PRO A 3 -32.59 -24.15 -15.59
C PRO A 3 -33.00 -23.20 -14.47
N ARG A 4 -32.94 -23.70 -13.23
CA ARG A 4 -33.17 -22.93 -12.01
C ARG A 4 -32.21 -21.73 -11.96
N GLN A 5 -32.78 -20.54 -12.13
CA GLN A 5 -32.15 -19.26 -11.84
C GLN A 5 -31.57 -19.29 -10.42
N ASN A 6 -30.27 -19.05 -10.33
CA ASN A 6 -29.55 -18.86 -9.08
C ASN A 6 -29.96 -17.50 -8.46
N ARG A 7 -31.14 -17.48 -7.82
CA ARG A 7 -31.74 -16.30 -7.19
C ARG A 7 -31.16 -16.01 -5.80
N HIS A 8 -29.84 -15.88 -5.70
CA HIS A 8 -29.18 -15.55 -4.42
C HIS A 8 -28.12 -14.44 -4.51
N ARG A 9 -28.11 -13.60 -5.56
CA ARG A 9 -27.12 -12.51 -5.70
C ARG A 9 -27.63 -11.06 -5.59
N ASP A 10 -28.92 -10.81 -5.32
CA ASP A 10 -29.48 -9.45 -5.45
C ASP A 10 -30.13 -8.82 -4.20
N ARG A 11 -29.69 -9.16 -2.96
CA ARG A 11 -30.19 -8.46 -1.75
C ARG A 11 -29.10 -8.15 -0.71
N ALA A 12 -28.20 -7.22 -1.04
CA ALA A 12 -27.61 -6.27 -0.10
C ALA A 12 -27.08 -5.06 -0.91
N GLY A 13 -27.82 -3.95 -0.88
CA GLY A 13 -27.60 -2.79 -1.75
C GLY A 13 -26.37 -1.95 -1.38
N ARG A 14 -25.59 -1.59 -2.41
CA ARG A 14 -24.42 -0.69 -2.45
C ARG A 14 -23.33 -1.02 -1.42
N GLY A 15 -22.36 -1.84 -1.85
CA GLY A 15 -21.07 -1.95 -1.17
C GLY A 15 -20.41 -0.58 -0.93
N ILE A 16 -19.55 -0.51 0.08
CA ILE A 16 -18.79 0.70 0.42
C ILE A 16 -18.03 1.16 -0.84
N PRO A 17 -18.12 2.44 -1.25
CA PRO A 17 -17.40 2.91 -2.42
C PRO A 17 -15.90 2.66 -2.28
N GLU A 18 -15.23 2.25 -3.36
CA GLU A 18 -13.78 1.97 -3.35
C GLU A 18 -12.97 3.17 -2.84
N ALA A 19 -13.36 4.38 -3.22
CA ALA A 19 -12.74 5.61 -2.73
C ALA A 19 -12.87 5.75 -1.20
N THR A 20 -13.96 5.28 -0.61
CA THR A 20 -14.15 5.23 0.84
C THR A 20 -13.26 4.15 1.46
N VAL A 21 -13.22 2.94 0.91
CA VAL A 21 -12.31 1.86 1.35
C VAL A 21 -10.85 2.34 1.37
N ALA A 22 -10.41 3.09 0.35
CA ALA A 22 -9.07 3.66 0.31
C ALA A 22 -8.77 4.69 1.41
N ARG A 23 -9.80 5.32 2.00
CA ARG A 23 -9.65 6.31 3.09
C ARG A 23 -9.83 5.74 4.49
N LEU A 24 -10.56 4.63 4.64
CA LEU A 24 -10.79 4.00 5.95
C LEU A 24 -9.48 3.71 6.72
N PRO A 25 -8.37 3.24 6.10
CA PRO A 25 -7.11 3.05 6.82
C PRO A 25 -6.53 4.34 7.41
N VAL A 26 -6.78 5.49 6.77
CA VAL A 26 -6.34 6.81 7.26
C VAL A 26 -7.12 7.19 8.52
N TYR A 27 -8.44 6.92 8.53
CA TYR A 27 -9.28 7.15 9.71
C TYR A 27 -8.90 6.21 10.84
N LEU A 28 -8.67 4.94 10.54
CA LEU A 28 -8.22 3.95 11.52
C LEU A 28 -6.92 4.40 12.18
N ARG A 29 -5.93 4.87 11.41
CA ARG A 29 -4.67 5.39 11.96
C ARG A 29 -4.90 6.57 12.91
N ALA A 30 -5.76 7.52 12.55
CA ALA A 30 -6.05 8.66 13.41
C ALA A 30 -6.77 8.23 14.71
N LEU A 31 -7.70 7.29 14.61
CA LEU A 31 -8.43 6.73 15.75
C LEU A 31 -7.54 5.92 16.69
N THR A 32 -6.65 5.07 16.16
CA THR A 32 -5.67 4.34 16.97
C THR A 32 -4.81 5.30 17.79
N GLY A 33 -4.33 6.40 17.17
CA GLY A 33 -3.58 7.41 17.91
C GLY A 33 -4.40 8.12 18.99
N LEU A 34 -5.70 8.32 18.78
CA LEU A 34 -6.61 8.85 19.81
C LEU A 34 -6.83 7.85 20.95
N GLN A 35 -7.00 6.58 20.62
CA GLN A 35 -7.18 5.48 21.56
C GLN A 35 -5.94 5.31 22.46
N GLU A 36 -4.73 5.37 21.89
CA GLU A 36 -3.46 5.32 22.63
C GLU A 36 -3.32 6.49 23.65
N ARG A 37 -3.98 7.62 23.38
CA ARG A 37 -4.04 8.76 24.30
C ARG A 37 -5.19 8.68 25.31
N GLY A 38 -5.97 7.60 25.32
CA GLY A 38 -7.12 7.41 26.21
C GLY A 38 -8.32 8.30 25.87
N VAL A 39 -8.42 8.80 24.63
CA VAL A 39 -9.59 9.60 24.20
C VAL A 39 -10.77 8.66 24.00
N ALA A 40 -11.83 8.82 24.79
CA ALA A 40 -13.03 7.99 24.69
C ALA A 40 -13.96 8.40 23.52
N THR A 41 -14.11 9.70 23.28
CA THR A 41 -15.00 10.22 22.23
C THR A 41 -14.32 11.29 21.40
N VAL A 42 -14.62 11.34 20.10
CA VAL A 42 -14.08 12.33 19.17
C VAL A 42 -15.17 12.90 18.26
N SER A 43 -15.15 14.21 18.03
CA SER A 43 -16.06 14.83 17.06
C SER A 43 -15.66 14.52 15.61
N SER A 44 -16.59 14.71 14.66
CA SER A 44 -16.26 14.55 13.23
C SER A 44 -15.26 15.59 12.72
N GLU A 45 -15.18 16.75 13.36
CA GLU A 45 -14.25 17.81 12.96
C GLU A 45 -12.83 17.49 13.43
N GLU A 46 -12.67 17.10 14.69
CA GLU A 46 -11.38 16.69 15.24
C GLU A 46 -10.83 15.45 14.53
N LEU A 47 -11.67 14.44 14.31
CA LEU A 47 -11.23 13.24 13.60
C LEU A 47 -10.84 13.55 12.15
N ALA A 48 -11.59 14.42 11.47
CA ALA A 48 -11.29 14.80 10.10
C ALA A 48 -9.98 15.61 10.01
N ALA A 49 -9.73 16.50 10.97
CA ALA A 49 -8.47 17.23 11.09
C ALA A 49 -7.30 16.26 11.33
N ALA A 50 -7.43 15.32 12.26
CA ALA A 50 -6.41 14.31 12.54
C ALA A 50 -6.13 13.39 11.35
N ALA A 51 -7.14 13.10 10.53
CA ALA A 51 -7.01 12.31 9.32
C ALA A 51 -6.61 13.12 8.07
N GLY A 52 -6.54 14.45 8.15
CA GLY A 52 -6.22 15.32 7.02
C GLY A 52 -7.30 15.32 5.93
N VAL A 53 -8.58 15.16 6.30
CA VAL A 53 -9.71 15.16 5.34
C VAL A 53 -10.76 16.21 5.70
N ASN A 54 -11.70 16.45 4.77
CA ASN A 54 -12.87 17.27 5.05
C ASN A 54 -13.90 16.53 5.94
N SER A 55 -14.46 17.20 6.94
CA SER A 55 -15.40 16.61 7.91
C SER A 55 -16.72 16.13 7.30
N ALA A 56 -17.23 16.79 6.24
CA ALA A 56 -18.41 16.34 5.53
C ALA A 56 -18.13 15.04 4.75
N LYS A 57 -16.93 14.93 4.15
CA LYS A 57 -16.47 13.72 3.46
C LYS A 57 -16.32 12.55 4.44
N LEU A 58 -15.71 12.80 5.61
CA LEU A 58 -15.59 11.82 6.68
C LEU A 58 -16.97 11.32 7.15
N ARG A 59 -17.91 12.23 7.44
CA ARG A 59 -19.28 11.84 7.85
C ARG A 59 -19.97 10.98 6.79
N LYS A 60 -19.82 11.34 5.51
CA LYS A 60 -20.36 10.54 4.40
C LYS A 60 -19.72 9.15 4.35
N ASP A 61 -18.41 9.07 4.51
CA ASP A 61 -17.69 7.79 4.52
C ASP A 61 -18.12 6.89 5.66
N LEU A 62 -18.18 7.42 6.89
CA LEU A 62 -18.61 6.64 8.05
C LEU A 62 -20.08 6.22 7.97
N SER A 63 -20.93 7.00 7.29
CA SER A 63 -22.33 6.63 7.09
C SER A 63 -22.53 5.37 6.25
N HIS A 64 -21.53 4.97 5.45
CA HIS A 64 -21.55 3.68 4.73
C HIS A 64 -21.30 2.49 5.64
N LEU A 65 -20.61 2.68 6.76
CA LEU A 65 -20.35 1.64 7.73
C LEU A 65 -21.55 1.47 8.68
N GLY A 66 -22.22 2.58 9.01
CA GLY A 66 -23.42 2.59 9.84
C GLY A 66 -23.61 3.94 10.54
N SER A 67 -24.60 4.01 11.44
CA SER A 67 -24.81 5.19 12.29
C SER A 67 -24.06 5.02 13.60
N TYR A 68 -22.82 5.52 13.66
CA TYR A 68 -21.92 5.36 14.82
C TYR A 68 -21.60 6.66 15.56
N GLY A 69 -22.16 7.77 15.09
CA GLY A 69 -22.04 9.07 15.74
C GLY A 69 -23.35 9.45 16.41
N THR A 70 -23.26 9.98 17.64
CA THR A 70 -24.39 10.65 18.29
C THR A 70 -24.27 12.15 18.08
N ARG A 71 -25.33 12.79 17.57
CA ARG A 71 -25.33 14.23 17.32
C ARG A 71 -25.06 14.97 18.63
N GLY A 72 -24.04 15.82 18.64
CA GLY A 72 -23.60 16.57 19.83
C GLY A 72 -22.65 15.84 20.76
N VAL A 73 -22.35 14.55 20.52
CA VAL A 73 -21.40 13.75 21.33
C VAL A 73 -20.20 13.29 20.51
N GLY A 74 -20.39 12.97 19.23
CA GLY A 74 -19.34 12.46 18.35
C GLY A 74 -19.34 10.93 18.28
N TYR A 75 -18.18 10.35 18.02
CA TYR A 75 -17.95 8.91 17.87
C TYR A 75 -17.23 8.38 19.11
N GLU A 76 -17.65 7.21 19.60
CA GLU A 76 -16.87 6.46 20.57
C GLU A 76 -15.67 5.83 19.85
N VAL A 77 -14.47 6.12 20.34
CA VAL A 77 -13.21 5.84 19.63
C VAL A 77 -12.96 4.35 19.54
N GLU A 78 -13.10 3.60 20.63
CA GLU A 78 -12.82 2.16 20.67
C GLU A 78 -13.76 1.39 19.74
N TYR A 79 -15.06 1.72 19.81
CA TYR A 79 -16.08 1.13 18.98
C TYR A 79 -15.83 1.46 17.49
N LEU A 80 -15.49 2.71 17.15
CA LEU A 80 -15.23 3.07 15.76
C LEU A 80 -13.96 2.42 15.20
N VAL A 81 -12.91 2.25 16.02
CA VAL A 81 -11.73 1.43 15.69
C VAL A 81 -12.17 0.02 15.34
N TYR A 82 -12.96 -0.63 16.20
CA TYR A 82 -13.43 -1.99 15.97
C TYR A 82 -14.26 -2.11 14.68
N GLN A 83 -15.21 -1.19 14.45
CA GLN A 83 -16.03 -1.21 13.23
C GLN A 83 -15.18 -1.07 11.98
N ILE A 84 -14.28 -0.08 11.92
CA ILE A 84 -13.44 0.13 10.74
C ILE A 84 -12.49 -1.05 10.51
N SER A 85 -11.89 -1.60 11.57
CA SER A 85 -11.05 -2.79 11.47
C SER A 85 -11.81 -3.99 10.92
N ARG A 86 -13.05 -4.21 11.36
CA ARG A 86 -13.91 -5.28 10.85
C ARG A 86 -14.22 -5.08 9.37
N GLU A 87 -14.64 -3.88 8.97
CA GLU A 87 -14.98 -3.57 7.57
C GLU A 87 -13.77 -3.67 6.64
N LEU A 88 -12.56 -3.40 7.14
CA LEU A 88 -11.31 -3.60 6.40
C LEU A 88 -10.79 -5.05 6.44
N GLY A 89 -11.47 -5.97 7.12
CA GLY A 89 -11.02 -7.35 7.27
C GLY A 89 -9.77 -7.51 8.16
N LEU A 90 -9.44 -6.52 8.99
CA LEU A 90 -8.27 -6.51 9.88
C LEU A 90 -8.55 -7.16 11.25
N THR A 91 -9.62 -7.96 11.34
CA THR A 91 -9.95 -8.76 12.52
C THR A 91 -9.38 -10.18 12.46
N GLN A 92 -8.70 -10.50 11.35
CA GLN A 92 -7.95 -11.73 11.11
C GLN A 92 -6.54 -11.37 10.62
N ASP A 93 -5.62 -12.33 10.75
CA ASP A 93 -4.27 -12.17 10.22
C ASP A 93 -4.22 -12.49 8.73
N TRP A 94 -3.59 -11.60 7.97
CA TRP A 94 -3.29 -11.78 6.55
C TRP A 94 -1.83 -12.17 6.39
N VAL A 95 -1.61 -13.29 5.70
CA VAL A 95 -0.27 -13.81 5.45
C VAL A 95 0.29 -13.20 4.18
N ILE A 96 1.48 -12.60 4.27
CA ILE A 96 2.12 -11.91 3.16
C ILE A 96 3.46 -12.53 2.77
N ALA A 97 3.78 -12.52 1.47
CA ALA A 97 5.10 -12.85 0.96
C ALA A 97 5.71 -11.61 0.28
N ILE A 98 6.98 -11.33 0.56
CA ILE A 98 7.72 -10.21 -0.06
C ILE A 98 8.66 -10.80 -1.10
N ILE A 99 8.47 -10.40 -2.35
CA ILE A 99 9.28 -10.82 -3.50
C ILE A 99 10.14 -9.65 -3.98
N GLY A 100 11.45 -9.87 -4.02
CA GLY A 100 12.45 -8.83 -4.23
C GLY A 100 12.92 -8.24 -2.91
N VAL A 101 14.09 -8.66 -2.46
CA VAL A 101 14.73 -8.35 -1.17
C VAL A 101 15.97 -7.46 -1.38
N GLY A 102 15.86 -6.53 -2.33
CA GLY A 102 16.71 -5.35 -2.43
C GLY A 102 16.41 -4.34 -1.30
N ASN A 103 16.89 -3.09 -1.44
CA ASN A 103 16.76 -2.07 -0.39
C ASN A 103 15.32 -1.91 0.14
N LEU A 104 14.33 -1.83 -0.75
CA LEU A 104 12.93 -1.66 -0.37
C LEU A 104 12.36 -2.92 0.30
N GLY A 105 12.58 -4.11 -0.28
CA GLY A 105 12.10 -5.37 0.28
C GLY A 105 12.63 -5.61 1.69
N ARG A 106 13.91 -5.29 1.94
CA ARG A 106 14.52 -5.36 3.29
C ARG A 106 13.86 -4.41 4.28
N ALA A 107 13.61 -3.17 3.87
CA ALA A 107 12.93 -2.19 4.70
C ALA A 107 11.50 -2.63 5.04
N LEU A 108 10.78 -3.21 4.07
CA LEU A 108 9.44 -3.76 4.28
C LEU A 108 9.45 -4.98 5.21
N ALA A 109 10.43 -5.88 5.08
CA ALA A 109 10.56 -7.06 5.94
C ALA A 109 10.76 -6.69 7.42
N GLY A 110 11.48 -5.61 7.70
CA GLY A 110 11.71 -5.09 9.06
C GLY A 110 10.61 -4.14 9.57
N TYR A 111 9.57 -3.88 8.79
CA TYR A 111 8.55 -2.91 9.17
C TYR A 111 7.56 -3.50 10.19
N GLY A 112 7.77 -3.21 11.47
CA GLY A 112 6.90 -3.65 12.56
C GLY A 112 5.44 -3.19 12.47
N GLY A 113 5.14 -2.20 11.63
CA GLY A 113 3.78 -1.72 11.39
C GLY A 113 2.88 -2.70 10.63
N PHE A 114 3.42 -3.78 10.06
CA PHE A 114 2.61 -4.86 9.48
C PHE A 114 1.96 -5.72 10.56
N ALA A 115 2.74 -6.21 11.52
CA ALA A 115 2.24 -7.09 12.58
C ALA A 115 1.16 -6.40 13.43
N SER A 116 1.35 -5.13 13.76
CA SER A 116 0.34 -4.35 14.52
C SER A 116 -0.96 -4.08 13.76
N ARG A 117 -1.00 -4.38 12.46
CA ARG A 117 -2.16 -4.19 11.59
C ARG A 117 -2.73 -5.52 11.08
N GLY A 118 -2.34 -6.65 11.67
CA GLY A 118 -2.82 -7.97 11.27
C GLY A 118 -2.17 -8.50 9.99
N PHE A 119 -0.97 -8.05 9.62
CA PHE A 119 -0.21 -8.59 8.49
C PHE A 119 1.02 -9.33 8.99
N ARG A 120 1.12 -10.62 8.66
CA ARG A 120 2.24 -11.47 9.04
C ARG A 120 3.07 -11.83 7.80
N VAL A 121 4.33 -11.46 7.79
CA VAL A 121 5.27 -11.88 6.74
C VAL A 121 5.59 -13.37 6.95
N ALA A 122 5.37 -14.19 5.92
CA ALA A 122 5.65 -15.63 5.94
C ALA A 122 6.80 -16.04 5.02
N GLY A 123 7.23 -15.17 4.11
CA GLY A 123 8.32 -15.47 3.20
C GLY A 123 8.98 -14.24 2.63
N LEU A 124 10.30 -14.29 2.53
CA LEU A 124 11.12 -13.35 1.77
C LEU A 124 11.73 -14.14 0.61
N LEU A 125 11.55 -13.66 -0.63
CA LEU A 125 12.02 -14.34 -1.82
C LEU A 125 12.85 -13.43 -2.72
N ASP A 126 14.00 -13.93 -3.18
CA ASP A 126 14.85 -13.25 -4.16
C ASP A 126 15.43 -14.25 -5.17
N ALA A 127 15.85 -13.76 -6.33
CA ALA A 127 16.57 -14.54 -7.34
C ALA A 127 18.09 -14.37 -7.23
N ASP A 128 18.56 -13.34 -6.51
CA ASP A 128 19.98 -13.11 -6.29
C ASP A 128 20.54 -14.11 -5.26
N GLU A 129 21.35 -15.06 -5.75
CA GLU A 129 22.04 -16.07 -4.94
C GLU A 129 22.93 -15.47 -3.85
N ALA A 130 23.39 -14.22 -4.00
CA ALA A 130 24.14 -13.55 -2.95
C ALA A 130 23.25 -13.18 -1.74
N ILE A 131 21.94 -13.00 -1.95
CA ILE A 131 20.96 -12.64 -0.93
C ILE A 131 20.26 -13.87 -0.36
N VAL A 132 20.03 -14.89 -1.17
CA VAL A 132 19.41 -16.15 -0.73
C VAL A 132 20.21 -16.77 0.42
N GLY A 133 19.49 -17.27 1.43
CA GLY A 133 20.07 -17.82 2.66
C GLY A 133 20.45 -16.78 3.72
N GLN A 134 20.46 -15.48 3.41
CA GLN A 134 20.65 -14.44 4.43
C GLN A 134 19.44 -14.37 5.37
N GLU A 135 19.69 -14.01 6.62
CA GLU A 135 18.63 -13.73 7.59
C GLU A 135 18.31 -12.23 7.64
N ILE A 136 17.04 -11.88 7.54
CA ILE A 136 16.55 -10.51 7.56
C ILE A 136 15.33 -10.46 8.47
N SER A 137 15.43 -9.68 9.54
CA SER A 137 14.38 -9.56 10.55
C SER A 137 13.90 -10.92 11.09
N GLY A 138 14.82 -11.87 11.28
CA GLY A 138 14.54 -13.21 11.78
C GLY A 138 13.98 -14.20 10.75
N MET A 139 13.96 -13.84 9.46
CA MET A 139 13.51 -14.72 8.37
C MET A 139 14.63 -14.97 7.36
N THR A 140 14.83 -16.23 6.99
CA THR A 140 15.77 -16.60 5.92
C THR A 140 15.17 -16.28 4.55
N VAL A 141 15.95 -15.63 3.69
CA VAL A 141 15.54 -15.38 2.29
C VAL A 141 15.59 -16.69 1.51
N ALA A 142 14.47 -17.07 0.91
CA ALA A 142 14.36 -18.22 0.01
C ALA A 142 14.63 -17.81 -1.45
N HIS A 143 15.10 -18.76 -2.25
CA HIS A 143 15.16 -18.55 -3.70
C HIS A 143 13.75 -18.44 -4.29
N ILE A 144 13.59 -17.63 -5.34
CA ILE A 144 12.31 -17.41 -6.02
C ILE A 144 11.65 -18.69 -6.57
N ASP A 145 12.42 -19.74 -6.79
CA ASP A 145 11.88 -21.05 -7.21
C ASP A 145 11.04 -21.74 -6.13
N ARG A 146 11.14 -21.29 -4.87
CA ARG A 146 10.29 -21.77 -3.76
C ARG A 146 8.98 -21.01 -3.63
N LEU A 147 8.65 -20.12 -4.57
CA LEU A 147 7.47 -19.24 -4.49
C LEU A 147 6.17 -19.99 -4.28
N GLU A 148 5.88 -20.98 -5.13
CA GLU A 148 4.66 -21.76 -5.09
C GLU A 148 4.56 -22.57 -3.80
N ASP A 149 5.67 -23.17 -3.36
CA ASP A 149 5.77 -23.90 -2.09
C ASP A 149 5.47 -23.00 -0.89
N ILE A 150 6.03 -21.78 -0.86
CA ILE A 150 5.83 -20.83 0.23
C ILE A 150 4.38 -20.36 0.25
N ILE A 151 3.80 -20.05 -0.93
CA ILE A 151 2.40 -19.63 -1.05
C ILE A 151 1.47 -20.72 -0.52
N ALA A 152 1.62 -21.95 -1.00
CA ALA A 152 0.77 -23.07 -0.60
C ALA A 152 0.98 -23.48 0.87
N GLY A 153 2.24 -23.56 1.31
CA GLY A 153 2.60 -24.03 2.64
C GLY A 153 2.19 -23.09 3.77
N HIS A 154 2.13 -21.78 3.50
CA HIS A 154 1.80 -20.77 4.52
C HIS A 154 0.42 -20.14 4.33
N GLY A 155 -0.29 -20.46 3.26
CA GLY A 155 -1.57 -19.84 2.92
C GLY A 155 -1.42 -18.33 2.64
N VAL A 156 -0.40 -17.96 1.86
CA VAL A 156 -0.14 -16.55 1.51
C VAL A 156 -1.39 -15.98 0.83
N SER A 157 -1.88 -14.87 1.36
CA SER A 157 -3.07 -14.17 0.86
C SER A 157 -2.73 -12.93 0.07
N ILE A 158 -1.56 -12.32 0.31
CA ILE A 158 -1.12 -11.09 -0.35
C ILE A 158 0.35 -11.22 -0.76
N ALA A 159 0.65 -10.90 -2.01
CA ALA A 159 2.03 -10.80 -2.49
C ALA A 159 2.47 -9.34 -2.56
N VAL A 160 3.66 -9.04 -2.05
CA VAL A 160 4.31 -7.74 -2.18
C VAL A 160 5.44 -7.88 -3.21
N ILE A 161 5.30 -7.22 -4.35
CA ILE A 161 6.31 -7.25 -5.42
C ILE A 161 7.15 -5.98 -5.35
N ALA A 162 8.41 -6.15 -4.96
CA ALA A 162 9.43 -5.11 -4.85
C ALA A 162 10.66 -5.41 -5.73
N THR A 163 10.41 -6.05 -6.88
CA THR A 163 11.44 -6.42 -7.86
C THR A 163 11.73 -5.28 -8.86
N PRO A 164 12.84 -5.35 -9.62
CA PRO A 164 13.00 -4.54 -10.83
C PRO A 164 11.85 -4.72 -11.82
N ALA A 165 11.60 -3.72 -12.66
CA ALA A 165 10.48 -3.72 -13.62
C ALA A 165 10.48 -4.94 -14.56
N GLY A 166 11.66 -5.35 -15.06
CA GLY A 166 11.78 -6.45 -16.02
C GLY A 166 11.35 -7.81 -15.46
N ALA A 167 11.39 -8.01 -14.14
CA ALA A 167 11.01 -9.26 -13.50
C ALA A 167 9.56 -9.26 -12.96
N ALA A 168 8.97 -8.07 -12.77
CA ALA A 168 7.74 -7.92 -11.98
C ALA A 168 6.53 -8.64 -12.57
N GLN A 169 6.34 -8.62 -13.89
CA GLN A 169 5.22 -9.32 -14.54
C GLN A 169 5.33 -10.84 -14.37
N GLY A 170 6.50 -11.42 -14.65
CA GLY A 170 6.70 -12.86 -14.53
C GLY A 170 6.51 -13.37 -13.09
N VAL A 171 6.93 -12.57 -12.09
CA VAL A 171 6.63 -12.85 -10.68
C VAL A 171 5.14 -12.77 -10.40
N CYS A 172 4.46 -11.74 -10.90
CA CYS A 172 3.01 -11.56 -10.72
C CYS A 172 2.23 -12.74 -11.32
N ASP A 173 2.60 -13.19 -12.51
CA ASP A 173 1.95 -14.32 -13.18
C ASP A 173 2.07 -15.60 -12.34
N ARG A 174 3.25 -15.87 -11.77
CA ARG A 174 3.45 -17.02 -10.86
C ARG A 174 2.65 -16.91 -9.58
N VAL A 175 2.63 -15.73 -8.95
CA VAL A 175 1.83 -15.43 -7.76
C VAL A 175 0.34 -15.72 -8.01
N VAL A 176 -0.19 -15.23 -9.14
CA VAL A 176 -1.60 -15.42 -9.52
C VAL A 176 -1.88 -16.88 -9.85
N ALA A 177 -0.98 -17.55 -10.58
CA ALA A 177 -1.10 -18.98 -10.88
C ALA A 177 -1.10 -19.86 -9.62
N ALA A 178 -0.39 -19.43 -8.57
CA ALA A 178 -0.39 -20.08 -7.26
C ALA A 178 -1.65 -19.77 -6.41
N GLY A 179 -2.59 -18.97 -6.94
CA GLY A 179 -3.90 -18.71 -6.33
C GLY A 179 -3.99 -17.43 -5.50
N VAL A 180 -2.95 -16.60 -5.46
CA VAL A 180 -2.98 -15.30 -4.76
C VAL A 180 -3.67 -14.26 -5.64
N THR A 181 -4.74 -13.65 -5.12
CA THR A 181 -5.55 -12.68 -5.87
C THR A 181 -5.33 -11.23 -5.43
N SER A 182 -4.43 -10.96 -4.49
CA SER A 182 -4.14 -9.61 -4.01
C SER A 182 -2.64 -9.33 -4.07
N VAL A 183 -2.28 -8.27 -4.81
CA VAL A 183 -0.89 -7.89 -5.05
C VAL A 183 -0.66 -6.42 -4.70
N LEU A 184 0.34 -6.16 -3.86
CA LEU A 184 0.89 -4.84 -3.62
C LEU A 184 2.14 -4.67 -4.48
N ASN A 185 2.07 -3.82 -5.50
CA ASN A 185 3.13 -3.63 -6.49
C ASN A 185 3.92 -2.35 -6.24
N PHE A 186 5.20 -2.48 -5.90
CA PHE A 186 6.18 -1.40 -5.82
C PHE A 186 7.08 -1.32 -7.05
N ALA A 187 7.01 -2.29 -7.97
CA ALA A 187 7.79 -2.23 -9.20
C ALA A 187 7.32 -1.06 -10.07
N PRO A 188 8.22 -0.34 -10.77
CA PRO A 188 7.88 0.83 -11.58
C PRO A 188 7.29 0.45 -12.94
N VAL A 189 6.29 -0.44 -12.92
CA VAL A 189 5.59 -0.94 -14.12
C VAL A 189 4.13 -1.23 -13.76
N VAL A 190 3.24 -1.11 -14.75
CA VAL A 190 1.85 -1.52 -14.62
C VAL A 190 1.78 -3.02 -14.92
N LEU A 191 1.22 -3.79 -13.99
CA LEU A 191 1.04 -5.23 -14.15
C LEU A 191 -0.26 -5.53 -14.89
N SER A 192 -0.22 -6.49 -15.80
CA SER A 192 -1.39 -7.07 -16.44
C SER A 192 -1.85 -8.28 -15.63
N VAL A 193 -3.11 -8.30 -15.19
CA VAL A 193 -3.67 -9.38 -14.38
C VAL A 193 -5.05 -9.78 -14.88
N PRO A 194 -5.49 -11.04 -14.66
CA PRO A 194 -6.83 -11.47 -15.03
C PRO A 194 -7.91 -10.84 -14.13
N ASP A 195 -9.16 -10.93 -14.57
CA ASP A 195 -10.32 -10.51 -13.77
C ASP A 195 -10.35 -11.21 -12.40
N GLY A 196 -10.66 -10.44 -11.35
CA GLY A 196 -10.71 -10.94 -9.97
C GLY A 196 -9.37 -10.92 -9.23
N VAL A 197 -8.31 -10.42 -9.86
CA VAL A 197 -7.03 -10.11 -9.18
C VAL A 197 -6.94 -8.61 -8.94
N ASP A 198 -6.76 -8.24 -7.68
CA ASP A 198 -6.59 -6.85 -7.26
C ASP A 198 -5.10 -6.49 -7.19
N VAL A 199 -4.70 -5.47 -7.94
CA VAL A 199 -3.33 -4.92 -7.90
C VAL A 199 -3.37 -3.49 -7.37
N ARG A 200 -2.71 -3.27 -6.24
CA ARG A 200 -2.49 -1.92 -5.69
C ARG A 200 -1.06 -1.47 -5.99
N LYS A 201 -0.92 -0.50 -6.89
CA LYS A 201 0.38 0.12 -7.20
C LYS A 201 0.76 1.14 -6.12
N VAL A 202 2.00 1.13 -5.67
CA VAL A 202 2.60 2.17 -4.84
C VAL A 202 3.76 2.80 -5.60
N ASP A 203 3.68 4.11 -5.84
CA ASP A 203 4.70 4.87 -6.56
C ASP A 203 5.05 6.13 -5.78
N LEU A 204 6.10 6.05 -4.97
CA LEU A 204 6.53 7.16 -4.12
C LEU A 204 7.00 8.37 -4.96
N SER A 205 7.47 8.14 -6.19
CA SER A 205 7.91 9.20 -7.08
C SER A 205 6.75 10.06 -7.55
N ILE A 206 5.59 9.46 -7.84
CA ILE A 206 4.36 10.20 -8.19
C ILE A 206 3.92 11.10 -7.04
N GLU A 207 3.95 10.59 -5.80
CA GLU A 207 3.60 11.38 -4.61
C GLU A 207 4.53 12.60 -4.44
N LEU A 208 5.83 12.41 -4.66
CA LEU A 208 6.79 13.52 -4.63
C LEU A 208 6.56 14.54 -5.75
N GLN A 209 6.18 14.11 -6.96
CA GLN A 209 5.85 15.01 -8.06
C GLN A 209 4.62 15.89 -7.73
N ILE A 210 3.61 15.32 -7.07
CA ILE A 210 2.44 16.06 -6.58
C ILE A 210 2.87 17.12 -5.56
N LEU A 211 3.76 16.77 -4.62
CA LEU A 211 4.30 17.73 -3.66
C LEU A 211 5.12 18.83 -4.36
N ALA A 212 5.93 18.49 -5.35
CA ALA A 212 6.70 19.45 -6.13
C ALA A 212 5.80 20.49 -6.82
N PHE A 213 4.66 20.06 -7.39
CA PHE A 213 3.66 20.96 -7.95
C PHE A 213 3.10 21.95 -6.91
N HIS A 214 2.82 21.48 -5.68
CA HIS A 214 2.35 22.34 -4.60
C HIS A 214 3.41 23.33 -4.15
N GLU A 215 4.67 22.90 -4.01
CA GLU A 215 5.79 23.79 -3.66
C GLU A 215 6.02 24.86 -4.73
N GLN A 216 5.97 24.51 -6.02
CA GLN A 216 6.07 25.47 -7.11
C GLN A 216 4.96 26.54 -7.04
N ARG A 217 3.74 26.18 -6.68
CA ARG A 217 2.64 27.15 -6.52
C ARG A 217 2.80 28.03 -5.30
N LYS A 218 3.33 27.52 -4.19
CA LYS A 218 3.66 28.33 -3.01
C LYS A 218 4.78 29.33 -3.31
N ALA A 219 5.74 28.94 -4.16
CA ALA A 219 6.88 29.76 -4.58
C ALA A 219 6.55 30.83 -5.65
N GLY A 220 5.28 31.00 -6.04
CA GLY A 220 4.88 32.05 -6.99
C GLY A 220 4.68 31.60 -8.44
N GLY A 221 4.62 30.30 -8.71
CA GLY A 221 4.38 29.75 -10.07
C GLY A 221 5.68 29.37 -10.79
N PRO A 222 5.61 28.97 -12.08
CA PRO A 222 6.77 28.50 -12.85
C PRO A 222 7.91 29.52 -12.96
N ASP A 223 7.60 30.80 -12.77
CA ASP A 223 8.54 31.92 -12.84
C ASP A 223 9.29 32.18 -11.50
N GLY A 224 8.97 31.42 -10.44
CA GLY A 224 9.57 31.56 -9.11
C GLY A 224 10.89 30.80 -8.91
N PHE A 225 11.27 29.94 -9.85
CA PHE A 225 12.63 29.42 -9.93
C PHE A 225 13.45 30.37 -10.80
N ALA A 226 14.28 31.21 -10.18
CA ALA A 226 15.36 31.85 -10.90
C ALA A 226 16.14 30.75 -11.64
N PRO A 227 16.41 30.90 -12.95
CA PRO A 227 17.21 29.91 -13.67
C PRO A 227 18.52 29.72 -12.91
N LEU A 228 18.91 28.46 -12.68
CA LEU A 228 20.24 28.13 -12.19
C LEU A 228 21.23 28.94 -13.02
N ALA A 229 21.90 29.90 -12.37
CA ALA A 229 22.89 30.72 -13.04
C ALA A 229 23.89 29.79 -13.70
N ALA A 230 24.07 29.93 -15.01
CA ALA A 230 25.13 29.28 -15.76
C ALA A 230 26.46 29.77 -15.16
N GLY A 231 26.99 29.04 -14.17
CA GLY A 231 28.12 29.49 -13.36
C GLY A 231 28.69 28.44 -12.42
N ASP A 232 27.87 27.54 -11.87
CA ASP A 232 28.36 26.44 -11.03
C ASP A 232 28.31 25.11 -11.76
N ALA A 233 29.21 24.94 -12.72
CA ALA A 233 29.69 23.62 -13.09
C ALA A 233 30.68 23.18 -11.99
N PRO A 234 30.55 21.97 -11.41
CA PRO A 234 31.56 21.46 -10.49
C PRO A 234 32.91 21.38 -11.21
N PRO A 235 34.02 21.84 -10.59
CA PRO A 235 35.31 21.79 -11.23
C PRO A 235 35.78 20.35 -11.34
N GLY A 236 35.96 19.88 -12.58
CA GLY A 236 36.79 18.72 -12.87
C GLY A 236 36.05 17.48 -13.39
N THR A 237 35.69 17.51 -14.67
CA THR A 237 35.77 16.33 -15.56
C THR A 237 36.01 16.83 -16.98
N SER A 238 37.19 17.42 -17.20
CA SER A 238 37.77 17.56 -18.53
C SER A 238 38.96 16.62 -18.59
N GLN A 239 38.72 15.40 -19.08
CA GLN A 239 39.65 14.60 -19.87
C GLN A 239 39.00 13.22 -20.13
N TYR A 240 39.12 12.77 -21.38
CA TYR A 240 38.77 11.45 -21.93
C TYR A 240 37.37 11.25 -22.51
N VAL A 241 37.08 11.92 -23.63
CA VAL A 241 36.63 11.29 -24.90
C VAL A 241 37.18 12.21 -25.99
N GLU A 242 38.10 11.81 -26.87
CA GLU A 242 37.79 11.23 -28.18
C GLU A 242 39.11 10.85 -28.88
N THR A 243 39.29 9.58 -29.28
CA THR A 243 39.88 9.24 -30.58
C THR A 243 39.52 7.79 -30.93
N VAL A 244 38.39 7.58 -31.64
CA VAL A 244 38.25 6.45 -32.57
C VAL A 244 37.33 6.90 -33.71
N GLU A 245 37.93 7.32 -34.83
CA GLU A 245 37.41 7.11 -36.18
C GLU A 245 38.60 7.10 -37.17
N ALA A 246 39.02 5.88 -37.53
CA ALA A 246 39.54 5.43 -38.83
C ALA A 246 39.81 3.91 -38.75
#